data_AF-A0A0L6JW53-F1
#
_entry.id   AF-A0A0L6JW53-F1
#
_cell.length_a   1.000
_cell.length_b   1.000
_cell.length_c   1.000
_cell.angle_alpha   90.00
_cell.angle_beta   90.00
_cell.angle_gamma   90.00
#
_symmetry.space_group_name_H-M   'P 1'
#
loop_
_entity.id
_entity.type
_entity.pdbx_description
1 polymer ?
#
loop_
_entity_poly.entity_id
_entity_poly.type
_entity_poly.pdbx_seq_one_letter_code
_entity_poly.pdbx_strand_id
1 'polypeptide(L)'
;MSSNSLKVLVCDDSILIRKKLKDCLQECGCSEVLEALDGQKAVDIYKEEKPDLVFMDIVMPVKSGIQATEEIIEFDKNAKVVIASSSGTKTHLKQALEAGAYEFVQKPVDVAQIKNIITNYKKEG
;
A
#
# COMPACT_ATOMS: atom_id res chain seq x y z
N MET A 1 13.82 19.07 -14.59
CA MET A 1 13.61 17.63 -14.31
C MET A 1 12.16 17.49 -13.92
N SER A 2 11.35 16.86 -14.76
CA SER A 2 9.91 16.72 -14.53
C SER A 2 9.72 15.87 -13.27
N SER A 3 9.38 16.52 -12.16
CA SER A 3 9.06 15.87 -10.90
C SER A 3 7.73 15.13 -11.07
N ASN A 4 7.78 13.90 -11.60
CA ASN A 4 6.62 13.02 -11.51
C ASN A 4 6.46 12.69 -10.03
N SER A 5 5.49 13.33 -9.38
CA SER A 5 5.22 13.08 -7.97
C SER A 5 4.60 11.70 -7.85
N LEU A 6 5.15 10.87 -6.97
CA LEU A 6 4.66 9.51 -6.75
C LEU A 6 3.28 9.59 -6.11
N LYS A 7 2.24 9.08 -6.78
CA LYS A 7 0.88 8.97 -6.25
C LYS A 7 0.76 7.68 -5.45
N VAL A 8 0.51 7.80 -4.15
CA VAL A 8 0.47 6.65 -3.23
C VAL A 8 -0.91 6.53 -2.58
N LEU A 9 -1.45 5.32 -2.52
CA LEU A 9 -2.67 5.02 -1.76
C LEU A 9 -2.30 4.33 -0.44
N VAL A 10 -2.82 4.84 0.68
CA VAL A 10 -2.69 4.22 2.00
C VAL A 10 -4.04 3.71 2.47
N CYS A 11 -4.13 2.42 2.74
CA CYS A 11 -5.35 1.76 3.22
C CYS A 11 -5.12 1.11 4.58
N ASP A 12 -5.85 1.61 5.58
CA ASP A 12 -5.85 1.11 6.95
C ASP A 12 -7.11 1.66 7.65
N ASP A 13 -7.75 0.91 8.53
CA ASP A 13 -8.93 1.37 9.26
C ASP A 13 -8.58 2.36 10.39
N SER A 14 -7.34 2.31 10.91
CA SER A 14 -6.80 3.22 11.91
C SER A 14 -6.31 4.54 11.31
N ILE A 15 -6.98 5.64 11.71
CA ILE A 15 -6.58 7.00 11.35
C ILE A 15 -5.15 7.34 11.79
N LEU A 16 -4.69 6.80 12.91
CA LEU A 16 -3.34 7.05 13.42
C LEU A 16 -2.28 6.42 12.51
N ILE A 17 -2.54 5.20 12.02
CA ILE A 17 -1.62 4.49 11.13
C ILE A 17 -1.58 5.16 9.76
N ARG A 18 -2.75 5.52 9.20
CA ARG A 18 -2.78 6.27 7.92
C ARG A 18 -2.02 7.58 8.02
N LYS A 19 -2.22 8.36 9.09
CA LYS A 19 -1.49 9.60 9.32
C LYS A 19 0.02 9.35 9.42
N LYS A 20 0.45 8.34 10.19
CA LYS A 20 1.87 8.01 10.31
C LYS A 20 2.51 7.62 8.97
N LEU A 21 1.84 6.77 8.19
CA LEU A 21 2.29 6.37 6.86
C LEU A 21 2.39 7.58 5.92
N LYS A 22 1.36 8.42 5.91
CA LYS A 22 1.32 9.65 5.12
C LYS A 22 2.46 10.60 5.47
N ASP A 23 2.72 10.83 6.76
CA ASP A 23 3.82 11.67 7.22
C ASP A 23 5.17 11.09 6.72
N CYS A 24 5.39 9.78 6.86
CA CYS A 24 6.61 9.13 6.36
C CYS A 24 6.75 9.21 4.83
N LEU A 25 5.66 9.06 4.08
CA LEU A 25 5.63 9.18 2.62
C LEU A 25 5.97 10.60 2.16
N GLN A 26 5.42 11.61 2.84
CA GLN A 26 5.69 13.02 2.59
C GLN A 26 7.15 13.38 2.88
N GLU A 27 7.72 12.88 3.97
CA GLU A 27 9.15 13.02 4.28
C GLU A 27 10.05 12.38 3.20
N CYS A 28 9.56 11.35 2.50
CA CYS A 28 10.23 10.71 1.38
C CYS A 28 9.98 11.41 0.02
N GLY A 29 9.27 12.54 0.02
CA GLY A 29 8.99 13.35 -1.17
C GLY A 29 7.78 12.89 -1.98
N CYS A 30 6.88 12.08 -1.43
CA CYS A 30 5.60 11.76 -2.06
C CYS A 30 4.57 12.83 -1.69
N SER A 31 4.19 13.69 -2.63
CA SER A 31 3.26 14.79 -2.34
C SER A 31 1.79 14.40 -2.49
N GLU A 32 1.50 13.31 -3.21
CA GLU A 32 0.14 12.88 -3.52
C GLU A 32 -0.17 11.56 -2.79
N VAL A 33 -0.83 11.67 -1.64
CA VAL A 33 -1.20 10.52 -0.80
C VAL A 33 -2.71 10.46 -0.65
N LEU A 34 -3.30 9.42 -1.23
CA LEU A 34 -4.71 9.05 -1.11
C LEU A 34 -4.91 8.14 0.10
N GLU A 35 -6.12 8.14 0.67
CA GLU A 35 -6.44 7.37 1.88
C GLU A 35 -7.72 6.54 1.70
N ALA A 36 -7.69 5.28 2.13
CA ALA A 36 -8.83 4.38 2.19
C ALA A 36 -8.99 3.81 3.61
N LEU A 37 -10.24 3.59 4.03
CA LEU A 37 -10.59 3.11 5.38
C LEU A 37 -10.83 1.59 5.44
N ASP A 38 -10.94 0.95 4.28
CA ASP A 38 -11.28 -0.45 4.12
C ASP A 38 -10.86 -0.93 2.72
N GLY A 39 -10.81 -2.26 2.54
CA GLY A 39 -10.32 -2.85 1.30
C GLY A 39 -11.21 -2.57 0.09
N GLN A 40 -12.52 -2.34 0.26
CA GLN A 40 -13.39 -2.03 -0.88
C GLN A 40 -13.10 -0.63 -1.40
N LYS A 41 -13.01 0.37 -0.51
CA LYS A 41 -12.63 1.73 -0.90
C LYS A 41 -11.25 1.78 -1.54
N ALA A 42 -10.31 0.98 -1.07
CA ALA A 42 -8.99 0.91 -1.68
C ALA A 42 -9.05 0.40 -3.12
N VAL A 43 -9.85 -0.62 -3.39
CA VAL A 43 -10.09 -1.12 -4.76
C VAL A 43 -10.74 -0.04 -5.63
N ASP A 44 -11.78 0.62 -5.12
CA ASP A 44 -12.51 1.64 -5.87
C ASP A 44 -11.60 2.82 -6.24
N ILE A 45 -10.87 3.34 -5.26
CA ILE A 45 -9.87 4.41 -5.46
C ILE A 45 -8.77 3.94 -6.39
N TYR A 46 -8.28 2.70 -6.28
CA TYR A 46 -7.26 2.20 -7.19
C TYR A 46 -7.72 2.22 -8.65
N LYS A 47 -8.94 1.74 -8.91
CA LYS A 47 -9.53 1.69 -10.26
C LYS A 47 -9.74 3.09 -10.86
N GLU A 48 -10.07 4.07 -10.03
CA GLU A 48 -10.31 5.46 -10.43
C GLU A 48 -9.00 6.25 -10.61
N GLU A 49 -8.13 6.23 -9.58
CA GLU A 49 -6.97 7.12 -9.47
C GLU A 49 -5.66 6.51 -9.98
N LYS A 50 -5.61 5.18 -10.10
CA LYS A 50 -4.44 4.39 -10.54
C LYS A 50 -3.13 4.84 -9.87
N PRO A 51 -3.04 4.75 -8.53
CA PRO A 51 -1.82 5.12 -7.80
C PRO A 51 -0.65 4.23 -8.22
N ASP A 52 0.55 4.80 -8.18
CA ASP A 52 1.82 4.12 -8.47
C ASP A 52 2.13 3.02 -7.44
N LEU A 53 1.76 3.25 -6.18
CA LEU A 53 2.05 2.35 -5.06
C LEU A 53 0.88 2.34 -4.08
N VAL A 54 0.57 1.16 -3.54
CA VAL A 54 -0.48 0.98 -2.53
C VAL A 54 0.13 0.40 -1.26
N PHE A 55 -0.12 1.01 -0.11
CA PHE A 55 0.13 0.41 1.21
C PHE A 55 -1.19 -0.11 1.77
N MET A 56 -1.29 -1.42 2.00
CA MET A 56 -2.54 -2.11 2.33
C MET A 56 -2.43 -2.85 3.67
N ASP A 57 -3.28 -2.52 4.64
CA ASP A 57 -3.46 -3.37 5.83
C ASP A 57 -4.24 -4.64 5.50
N ILE A 58 -3.95 -5.73 6.23
CA ILE A 58 -4.61 -7.03 6.01
C ILE A 58 -5.97 -7.09 6.69
N VAL A 59 -6.06 -6.63 7.94
CA VAL A 59 -7.19 -6.87 8.82
C VAL A 59 -8.02 -5.61 8.90
N MET A 60 -9.02 -5.51 8.02
CA MET A 60 -9.92 -4.38 7.91
C MET A 60 -11.37 -4.84 7.84
N PRO A 61 -12.35 -3.99 8.20
CA PRO A 61 -13.76 -4.28 7.98
C PRO A 61 -14.09 -4.34 6.48
N VAL A 62 -15.26 -4.89 6.15
CA VAL A 62 -15.84 -4.98 4.79
C VAL A 62 -15.08 -5.92 3.84
N LYS A 63 -13.81 -5.61 3.54
CA LYS A 63 -12.94 -6.40 2.67
C LYS A 63 -11.54 -6.40 3.24
N SER A 64 -10.95 -7.59 3.39
CA SER A 64 -9.57 -7.74 3.86
C SER A 64 -8.56 -7.21 2.85
N GLY A 65 -7.37 -6.84 3.30
CA GLY A 65 -6.30 -6.40 2.41
C GLY A 65 -5.87 -7.45 1.41
N ILE A 66 -5.92 -8.74 1.76
CA ILE A 66 -5.58 -9.84 0.85
C ILE A 66 -6.59 -9.89 -0.30
N GLN A 67 -7.89 -9.87 0.00
CA GLN A 67 -8.94 -9.84 -1.02
C GLN A 67 -8.89 -8.57 -1.88
N ALA A 68 -8.60 -7.43 -1.26
CA ALA A 68 -8.41 -6.17 -1.98
C ALA A 68 -7.19 -6.22 -2.91
N THR A 69 -6.10 -6.82 -2.46
CA THR A 69 -4.88 -7.02 -3.26
C THR A 69 -5.17 -7.92 -4.46
N GLU A 70 -5.81 -9.06 -4.24
CA GLU A 70 -6.20 -9.99 -5.31
C GLU A 70 -7.04 -9.26 -6.39
N GLU A 71 -8.07 -8.52 -5.99
CA GLU A 71 -8.93 -7.80 -6.94
C GLU A 71 -8.19 -6.67 -7.67
N ILE A 72 -7.30 -5.94 -6.99
CA ILE A 72 -6.46 -4.92 -7.62
C ILE A 72 -5.54 -5.57 -8.67
N ILE A 73 -4.90 -6.70 -8.34
CA ILE A 73 -4.00 -7.44 -9.24
C ILE A 73 -4.76 -8.12 -10.38
N GLU A 74 -6.01 -8.51 -10.18
CA GLU A 74 -6.90 -8.98 -11.25
C GLU A 74 -7.22 -7.87 -12.25
N PHE A 75 -7.49 -6.66 -11.75
CA PHE A 75 -7.77 -5.49 -12.58
C PHE A 75 -6.52 -4.94 -13.28
N ASP A 76 -5.38 -4.85 -12.59
CA ASP A 76 -4.09 -4.41 -13.11
C ASP A 76 -2.97 -5.35 -12.65
N LYS A 77 -2.48 -6.17 -13.58
CA LYS A 77 -1.41 -7.16 -13.32
C LYS A 77 -0.07 -6.53 -12.93
N ASN A 78 0.11 -5.23 -13.15
CA ASN A 78 1.33 -4.51 -12.80
C ASN A 78 1.20 -3.67 -11.52
N ALA A 79 0.05 -3.71 -10.85
CA ALA A 79 -0.18 -2.97 -9.62
C ALA A 79 0.90 -3.30 -8.56
N LYS A 80 1.41 -2.26 -7.88
CA LYS A 80 2.40 -2.42 -6.82
C LYS A 80 1.72 -2.27 -5.46
N VAL A 81 1.32 -3.41 -4.89
CA VAL A 81 0.66 -3.45 -3.58
C VAL A 81 1.62 -3.93 -2.50
N VAL A 82 1.98 -3.05 -1.60
CA VAL A 82 2.78 -3.31 -0.40
C VAL A 82 1.85 -3.63 0.75
N ILE A 83 1.96 -4.83 1.32
CA ILE A 83 1.22 -5.17 2.53
C ILE A 83 1.90 -4.54 3.74
N ALA A 84 1.16 -3.71 4.47
CA ALA A 84 1.62 -3.10 5.72
C ALA A 84 0.76 -3.62 6.87
N SER A 85 1.27 -4.47 7.76
CA SER A 85 0.42 -5.06 8.82
C SER A 85 1.11 -5.27 10.17
N SER A 86 0.32 -5.15 11.25
CA SER A 86 0.73 -5.45 12.63
C SER A 86 0.59 -6.93 12.97
N SER A 87 -0.28 -7.66 12.26
CA SER A 87 -0.67 -9.05 12.52
C SER A 87 -0.18 -10.02 11.43
N GLY A 88 1.00 -9.73 10.87
CA GLY A 88 1.65 -10.51 9.81
C GLY A 88 2.06 -11.91 10.27
N THR A 89 1.10 -12.84 10.35
CA THR A 89 1.40 -14.26 10.54
C THR A 89 2.01 -14.84 9.26
N LYS A 90 2.73 -15.96 9.38
CA LYS A 90 3.27 -16.68 8.21
C LYS A 90 2.17 -17.03 7.20
N THR A 91 0.97 -17.33 7.68
CA THR A 91 -0.20 -17.64 6.84
C THR A 91 -0.63 -16.41 6.04
N HIS A 92 -0.78 -15.26 6.70
CA HIS A 92 -1.18 -14.02 6.02
C HIS A 92 -0.14 -13.58 4.98
N LEU A 93 1.15 -13.72 5.29
CA LEU A 93 2.22 -13.42 4.33
C LEU A 93 2.16 -14.32 3.10
N LYS A 94 1.94 -15.63 3.31
CA LYS A 94 1.80 -16.58 2.20
C LYS A 94 0.61 -16.22 1.31
N GLN A 95 -0.55 -15.94 1.90
CA GLN A 95 -1.76 -15.56 1.16
C GLN A 95 -1.58 -14.23 0.40
N ALA A 96 -0.92 -13.24 1.00
CA ALA A 96 -0.62 -11.98 0.32
C ALA A 96 0.29 -12.17 -0.89
N LEU A 97 1.32 -13.02 -0.77
CA LEU A 97 2.21 -13.35 -1.90
C LEU A 97 1.44 -14.08 -3.01
N GLU A 98 0.58 -15.04 -2.65
CA GLU A 98 -0.28 -15.74 -3.60
C GLU A 98 -1.27 -14.79 -4.30
N ALA A 99 -1.74 -13.75 -3.61
CA ALA A 99 -2.59 -12.69 -4.16
C ALA A 99 -1.83 -11.69 -5.07
N GLY A 100 -0.51 -11.79 -5.18
CA GLY A 100 0.31 -10.91 -6.03
C GLY A 100 0.85 -9.65 -5.33
N ALA A 101 0.95 -9.64 -3.99
CA ALA A 101 1.59 -8.55 -3.28
C ALA A 101 3.03 -8.32 -3.76
N TYR A 102 3.40 -7.06 -3.92
CA TYR A 102 4.71 -6.62 -4.37
C TYR A 102 5.77 -6.73 -3.28
N GLU A 103 5.46 -6.24 -2.07
CA GLU A 103 6.37 -6.28 -0.92
C GLU A 103 5.58 -6.29 0.39
N PHE A 104 6.27 -6.50 1.51
CA PHE A 104 5.68 -6.49 2.85
C PHE A 104 6.48 -5.60 3.80
N VAL A 105 5.77 -4.88 4.66
CA VAL A 105 6.34 -4.14 5.78
C VAL A 105 5.56 -4.43 7.06
N GLN A 106 6.28 -4.73 8.14
CA GLN A 106 5.68 -4.93 9.45
C GLN A 106 5.51 -3.58 10.16
N LYS A 107 4.34 -3.37 10.76
CA LYS A 107 4.08 -2.21 11.63
C LYS A 107 4.70 -2.42 13.03
N PRO A 108 5.16 -1.35 13.71
CA PRO A 108 5.09 0.05 13.30
C PRO A 108 6.09 0.38 12.18
N VAL A 109 5.62 1.15 11.20
CA VAL A 109 6.43 1.60 10.06
C VAL A 109 7.25 2.84 10.42
N ASP A 110 8.50 2.86 10.00
CA ASP A 110 9.38 4.02 10.07
C ASP A 110 9.75 4.58 8.70
N VAL A 111 10.33 5.78 8.70
CA VAL A 111 10.72 6.50 7.48
C VAL A 111 11.77 5.72 6.68
N ALA A 112 12.68 4.99 7.35
CA ALA A 112 13.72 4.23 6.68
C ALA A 112 13.14 3.06 5.88
N GLN A 113 12.18 2.34 6.44
CA GLN A 113 11.46 1.26 5.75
C GLN A 113 10.70 1.80 4.53
N ILE A 114 9.94 2.88 4.69
CA ILE A 114 9.18 3.49 3.59
C ILE A 114 10.12 4.02 2.50
N LYS A 115 11.23 4.65 2.89
CA LYS A 115 12.26 5.12 1.95
C LYS A 115 12.86 3.98 1.14
N ASN A 116 13.13 2.84 1.76
CA ASN A 116 13.66 1.67 1.06
C ASN A 116 12.69 1.16 -0.01
N ILE A 117 11.40 1.02 0.35
CA ILE A 117 10.34 0.57 -0.58
C ILE A 117 10.22 1.53 -1.77
N ILE A 118 10.17 2.85 -1.51
CA ILE A 118 10.10 3.86 -2.57
C ILE A 118 11.35 3.82 -3.46
N THR A 119 12.53 3.63 -2.85
CA THR A 119 13.80 3.55 -3.59
C THR A 119 13.85 2.32 -4.47
N ASN A 120 13.34 1.18 -4.00
CA ASN A 120 13.24 -0.05 -4.79
C ASN A 120 12.27 0.13 -5.95
N TYR A 121 11.07 0.65 -5.70
CA TYR A 121 10.09 0.96 -6.74
C TYR A 121 10.69 1.85 -7.84
N LYS A 122 11.40 2.93 -7.47
CA LYS A 122 12.04 3.85 -8.43
C LYS A 122 13.20 3.26 -9.23
N LYS A 123 13.74 2.09 -8.85
CA LYS A 123 14.78 1.39 -9.62
C LYS A 123 14.21 0.45 -10.66
N GLU A 124 12.95 0.04 -10.52
CA GLU A 124 12.28 -0.91 -11.42
C GLU A 124 11.63 -0.24 -12.64
N GLY A 125 11.36 1.06 -12.57
CA GLY A 125 10.83 1.89 -13.67
C GLY A 125 11.88 2.81 -14.27
#